data_AF-A0A1Q4DT10-F1
#
_entry.id   AF-A0A1Q4DT10-F1
#
_cell.length_a   1.000
_cell.length_b   1.000
_cell.length_c   1.000
_cell.angle_alpha   90.00
_cell.angle_beta   90.00
_cell.angle_gamma   90.00
#
_symmetry.space_group_name_H-M   'P 1'
#
loop_
_entity.id
_entity.type
_entity.pdbx_description
1 polymer ?
#
loop_
_entity_poly.entity_id
_entity_poly.type
_entity_poly.pdbx_seq_one_letter_code
_entity_poly.pdbx_strand_id
1 'polypeptide(L)'
;MSSNDVHEPDDRPDAVQRAETGAQAWRAVVHAQQVAKPNHTDFYDLAGYLVDTLASMEALARTLVPQVGRYADGRAVYDDTHTVDPGERLHDATLDLGHLAEAVAYAARDVNRFWSAIGHIGVECGEGSR
;
A
#
# COMPACT_ATOMS: atom_id res chain seq x y z
N MET A 1 -11.21 33.49 24.69
CA MET A 1 -9.89 32.82 24.77
C MET A 1 -9.86 31.79 23.67
N SER A 2 -9.41 32.17 22.48
CA SER A 2 -9.24 31.23 21.37
C SER A 2 -7.93 30.49 21.56
N SER A 3 -7.98 29.16 21.65
CA SER A 3 -6.79 28.33 21.50
C SER A 3 -6.25 28.53 20.09
N ASN A 4 -5.06 29.12 20.00
CA ASN A 4 -4.18 28.90 18.86
C ASN A 4 -3.69 27.46 18.96
N ASP A 5 -4.37 26.53 18.31
CA ASP A 5 -3.75 25.26 17.92
C ASP A 5 -2.70 25.60 16.86
N VAL A 6 -1.49 25.88 17.31
CA VAL A 6 -0.32 25.91 16.45
C VAL A 6 -0.11 24.46 16.04
N HIS A 7 -0.58 24.11 14.85
CA HIS A 7 -0.23 22.84 14.23
C HIS A 7 1.28 22.88 14.01
N GLU A 8 2.04 22.19 14.87
CA GLU A 8 3.47 22.04 14.65
C GLU A 8 3.68 21.41 13.27
N PRO A 9 4.58 21.95 12.45
CA PRO A 9 4.87 21.36 11.16
C PRO A 9 5.36 19.92 11.36
N ASP A 10 4.81 18.98 10.59
CA ASP A 10 5.27 17.61 10.61
C ASP A 10 6.67 17.53 9.98
N ASP A 11 7.68 17.35 10.84
CA ASP A 11 9.10 17.31 10.45
C ASP A 11 9.53 15.97 9.82
N ARG A 12 8.62 14.99 9.68
CA ARG A 12 8.94 13.70 9.06
C ARG A 12 9.23 13.85 7.56
N PRO A 13 10.04 12.97 6.95
CA PRO A 13 10.26 13.00 5.51
C PRO A 13 8.94 12.89 4.70
N ASP A 14 8.84 13.60 3.57
CA ASP A 14 7.65 13.62 2.69
C ASP A 14 7.14 12.21 2.33
N ALA A 15 8.04 11.26 2.07
CA ALA A 15 7.68 9.87 1.77
C ALA A 15 6.90 9.20 2.92
N VAL A 16 7.27 9.49 4.18
CA VAL A 16 6.60 8.96 5.38
C VAL A 16 5.21 9.57 5.54
N GLN A 17 5.10 10.90 5.37
CA GLN A 17 3.82 11.61 5.47
C GLN A 17 2.82 11.14 4.39
N ARG A 18 3.29 10.95 3.16
CA ARG A 18 2.48 10.42 2.06
C ARG A 18 2.05 8.98 2.30
N ALA A 19 2.95 8.13 2.82
CA ALA A 19 2.62 6.75 3.14
C ALA A 19 1.52 6.67 4.21
N GLU A 20 1.60 7.49 5.26
CA GLU A 20 0.55 7.58 6.27
C GLU A 20 -0.78 8.05 5.68
N THR A 21 -0.75 9.14 4.91
CA THR A 21 -1.95 9.68 4.25
C THR A 21 -2.61 8.62 3.36
N GLY A 22 -1.83 7.88 2.58
CA GLY A 22 -2.31 6.78 1.77
C GLY A 22 -2.93 5.64 2.59
N ALA A 23 -2.29 5.25 3.70
CA ALA A 23 -2.83 4.23 4.60
C ALA A 23 -4.17 4.67 5.23
N GLN A 24 -4.30 5.94 5.61
CA GLN A 24 -5.56 6.50 6.12
C GLN A 24 -6.65 6.52 5.04
N ALA A 25 -6.30 6.92 3.80
CA ALA A 25 -7.23 6.93 2.67
C ALA A 25 -7.79 5.53 2.38
N TRP A 26 -6.94 4.50 2.35
CA TRP A 26 -7.41 3.12 2.12
C TRP A 26 -8.30 2.59 3.25
N ARG A 27 -8.03 2.95 4.51
CA ARG A 27 -8.96 2.65 5.62
C ARG A 27 -10.32 3.33 5.44
N ALA A 28 -10.32 4.58 4.97
CA ALA A 28 -11.57 5.31 4.68
C ALA A 28 -12.36 4.67 3.52
N VAL A 29 -11.67 4.20 2.47
CA VAL A 29 -12.29 3.43 1.37
C VAL A 29 -12.98 2.17 1.90
N VAL A 30 -12.31 1.40 2.77
CA VAL A 30 -12.91 0.20 3.40
C VAL A 30 -14.16 0.56 4.19
N HIS A 31 -14.09 1.58 5.05
CA HIS A 31 -15.24 2.01 5.84
C HIS A 31 -16.41 2.48 4.95
N ALA A 32 -16.13 3.23 3.88
CA ALA A 32 -17.15 3.66 2.94
C ALA A 32 -17.83 2.48 2.22
N GLN A 33 -17.05 1.48 1.79
CA GLN A 33 -17.57 0.29 1.10
C GLN A 33 -18.38 -0.65 2.01
N GLN A 34 -18.17 -0.65 3.32
CA GLN A 34 -18.96 -1.46 4.27
C GLN A 34 -20.45 -1.09 4.29
N VAL A 35 -20.81 0.14 3.94
CA VAL A 35 -22.19 0.65 3.95
C VAL A 35 -22.72 1.01 2.56
N ALA A 36 -21.87 0.96 1.54
CA ALA A 36 -22.24 1.26 0.17
C ALA A 36 -23.19 0.18 -0.39
N LYS A 37 -24.10 0.58 -1.27
CA LYS A 37 -24.84 -0.39 -2.09
C LYS A 37 -23.89 -0.90 -3.18
N PRO A 38 -23.81 -2.22 -3.43
CA PRO A 38 -23.01 -2.77 -4.51
C PRO A 38 -23.28 -2.06 -5.85
N ASN A 39 -22.22 -1.57 -6.47
CA ASN A 39 -22.26 -0.85 -7.74
C ASN A 39 -21.11 -1.33 -8.63
N HIS A 40 -21.46 -1.68 -9.87
CA HIS A 40 -20.51 -2.14 -10.87
C HIS A 40 -19.44 -1.09 -11.20
N THR A 41 -19.84 0.18 -11.34
CA THR A 41 -18.89 1.29 -11.58
C THR A 41 -17.89 1.39 -10.45
N ASP A 42 -18.34 1.34 -9.20
CA ASP A 42 -17.46 1.41 -8.03
C ASP A 42 -16.49 0.23 -8.00
N PHE A 43 -16.94 -0.99 -8.31
CA PHE A 43 -16.06 -2.16 -8.37
C PHE A 43 -14.99 -2.03 -9.46
N TYR A 44 -15.37 -1.49 -10.63
CA TYR A 44 -14.44 -1.26 -11.73
C TYR A 44 -13.39 -0.21 -11.35
N ASP A 45 -13.81 0.92 -10.79
CA ASP A 45 -12.92 2.01 -10.41
C ASP A 45 -11.98 1.60 -9.25
N LEU A 46 -12.52 0.94 -8.22
CA LEU A 46 -11.73 0.44 -7.09
C LEU A 46 -10.74 -0.64 -7.53
N ALA A 47 -11.08 -1.49 -8.50
CA ALA A 47 -10.14 -2.45 -9.05
C ALA A 47 -8.94 -1.77 -9.72
N GLY A 48 -9.19 -0.71 -10.51
CA GLY A 48 -8.13 0.10 -11.12
C GLY A 48 -7.20 0.71 -10.06
N TYR A 49 -7.77 1.34 -9.03
CA TYR A 49 -6.97 1.93 -7.94
C TYR A 49 -6.16 0.89 -7.14
N LEU A 50 -6.70 -0.32 -6.97
CA LEU A 50 -5.97 -1.43 -6.34
C LEU A 50 -4.77 -1.86 -7.20
N VAL A 51 -4.91 -1.96 -8.53
CA VAL A 51 -3.79 -2.27 -9.43
C VAL A 51 -2.68 -1.22 -9.29
N ASP A 52 -3.02 0.06 -9.40
CA ASP A 52 -2.04 1.16 -9.31
C ASP A 52 -1.34 1.20 -7.94
N THR A 53 -2.09 0.95 -6.87
CA THR A 53 -1.54 0.91 -5.50
C THR A 53 -0.59 -0.26 -5.31
N LEU A 54 -0.95 -1.46 -5.78
CA LEU A 54 -0.08 -2.62 -5.69
C LEU A 54 1.20 -2.42 -6.51
N ALA A 55 1.11 -1.86 -7.73
CA ALA A 55 2.30 -1.51 -8.52
C ALA A 55 3.22 -0.53 -7.78
N SER A 56 2.64 0.47 -7.10
CA SER A 56 3.40 1.43 -6.30
C SER A 56 4.05 0.78 -5.06
N MET A 57 3.37 -0.15 -4.40
CA MET A 57 3.91 -0.91 -3.27
C MET A 57 5.05 -1.85 -3.70
N GLU A 58 4.92 -2.52 -4.85
CA GLU A 58 6.00 -3.33 -5.43
C GLU A 58 7.23 -2.45 -5.70
N ALA A 59 7.05 -1.31 -6.35
CA ALA A 59 8.13 -0.38 -6.67
C ALA A 59 8.82 0.16 -5.41
N LEU A 60 8.04 0.49 -4.36
CA LEU A 60 8.57 0.91 -3.08
C LEU A 60 9.41 -0.20 -2.42
N ALA A 61 8.90 -1.43 -2.35
CA ALA A 61 9.63 -2.56 -1.79
C ALA A 61 10.97 -2.79 -2.51
N ARG A 62 10.96 -2.79 -3.86
CA ARG A 62 12.17 -2.89 -4.68
C ARG A 62 13.14 -1.72 -4.48
N THR A 63 12.62 -0.52 -4.19
CA THR A 63 13.43 0.66 -3.90
C THR A 63 14.11 0.57 -2.52
N LEU A 64 13.42 -0.03 -1.53
CA LEU A 64 13.93 -0.18 -0.18
C LEU A 64 15.00 -1.27 -0.06
N VAL A 65 14.91 -2.36 -0.85
CA VAL A 65 15.92 -3.45 -0.88
C VAL A 65 17.38 -2.93 -0.90
N PRO A 66 17.81 -2.12 -1.89
CA PRO A 66 19.18 -1.60 -1.92
C PRO A 66 19.46 -0.51 -0.89
N GLN A 67 18.44 0.11 -0.29
CA GLN A 67 18.64 1.10 0.78
C GLN A 67 18.93 0.39 2.12
N VAL A 68 18.18 -0.66 2.42
CA VAL A 68 18.36 -1.50 3.61
C VAL A 68 19.67 -2.26 3.54
N GLY A 69 19.97 -2.90 2.40
CA GLY A 69 21.21 -3.66 2.24
C GLY A 69 22.49 -2.84 2.36
N ARG A 70 22.42 -1.51 2.21
CA ARG A 70 23.55 -0.58 2.37
C ARG A 70 23.46 0.29 3.62
N TYR A 71 22.50 0.02 4.51
CA TYR A 71 22.23 0.89 5.64
C TYR A 71 23.42 1.01 6.60
N ALA A 72 24.17 -0.07 6.78
CA ALA A 72 25.35 -0.12 7.63
C ALA A 72 26.64 0.38 6.95
N ASP A 73 26.60 0.74 5.67
CA ASP A 73 27.80 1.17 4.92
C ASP A 73 28.41 2.42 5.57
N GLY A 74 29.61 2.26 6.13
CA GLY A 74 30.32 3.35 6.83
C GLY A 74 29.71 3.74 8.19
N ARG A 75 28.88 2.90 8.81
CA ARG A 75 28.22 3.17 10.09
C ARG A 75 28.40 2.02 11.08
N ALA A 76 28.61 2.36 12.35
CA ALA A 76 28.52 1.37 13.43
C ALA A 76 27.03 1.14 13.76
N VAL A 77 26.57 -0.10 13.60
CA VAL A 77 25.21 -0.53 13.93
C VAL A 77 25.27 -1.56 15.07
N TYR A 78 24.22 -1.63 15.87
CA TYR A 78 24.09 -2.60 16.95
C TYR A 78 22.65 -3.13 16.99
N ASP A 79 22.51 -4.34 17.50
CA ASP A 79 21.23 -4.99 17.75
C ASP A 79 20.85 -4.69 19.19
N ASP A 80 19.70 -4.06 19.40
CA ASP A 80 19.20 -3.65 20.71
C ASP A 80 18.85 -4.84 21.60
N THR A 81 18.51 -5.98 21.00
CA THR A 81 18.32 -7.25 21.71
C THR A 81 19.64 -7.92 22.11
N HIS A 82 20.76 -7.50 21.52
CA HIS A 82 22.08 -8.12 21.64
C HIS A 82 22.09 -9.62 21.34
N THR A 83 21.15 -10.11 20.53
CA THR A 83 21.00 -11.56 20.23
C THR A 83 21.44 -11.95 18.83
N VAL A 84 21.42 -11.02 17.88
CA VAL A 84 21.70 -11.27 16.46
C VAL A 84 22.73 -10.27 15.94
N ASP A 85 23.56 -10.68 14.98
CA ASP A 85 24.41 -9.74 14.26
C ASP A 85 23.54 -8.73 13.48
N PRO A 86 23.75 -7.40 13.63
CA PRO A 86 22.97 -6.40 12.89
C PRO A 86 23.05 -6.56 11.37
N GLY A 87 24.18 -7.09 10.85
CA GLY A 87 24.35 -7.40 9.44
C GLY A 87 23.41 -8.51 8.97
N GLU A 88 23.31 -9.60 9.73
CA GLU A 88 22.35 -10.68 9.51
C GLU A 88 20.90 -10.16 9.53
N ARG A 89 20.54 -9.32 10.51
CA ARG A 89 19.20 -8.73 10.59
C ARG A 89 18.86 -7.85 9.37
N LEU A 90 19.80 -7.05 8.88
CA LEU A 90 19.62 -6.22 7.68
C LEU A 90 19.53 -7.08 6.40
N HIS A 91 20.26 -8.20 6.36
CA HIS A 91 20.17 -9.17 5.27
C HIS A 91 18.76 -9.79 5.21
N ASP A 92 18.27 -10.30 6.34
CA ASP A 92 16.92 -10.87 6.43
C ASP A 92 15.84 -9.86 6.05
N ALA A 93 15.94 -8.63 6.54
CA ALA A 93 15.02 -7.56 6.16
C ALA A 93 15.04 -7.27 4.64
N THR A 94 16.19 -7.42 4.00
CA THR A 94 16.32 -7.26 2.55
C THR A 94 15.63 -8.40 1.79
N LEU A 95 15.75 -9.64 2.28
CA LEU A 95 15.05 -10.80 1.72
C LEU A 95 13.53 -10.65 1.86
N ASP A 96 13.06 -10.22 3.04
CA ASP A 96 11.63 -10.00 3.30
C ASP A 96 11.02 -8.92 2.39
N LEU A 97 11.75 -7.84 2.12
CA LEU A 97 11.33 -6.84 1.14
C LEU A 97 11.27 -7.40 -0.29
N GLY A 98 12.19 -8.29 -0.64
CA GLY A 98 12.15 -9.02 -1.92
C GLY A 98 10.91 -9.89 -2.05
N HIS A 99 10.62 -10.69 -1.02
CA HIS A 99 9.41 -11.52 -0.96
C HIS A 99 8.13 -10.68 -1.00
N LEU A 100 8.10 -9.53 -0.31
CA LEU A 100 6.97 -8.61 -0.37
C LEU A 100 6.73 -8.10 -1.79
N ALA A 101 7.79 -7.70 -2.50
CA ALA A 101 7.67 -7.23 -3.88
C ALA A 101 7.06 -8.31 -4.80
N GLU A 102 7.50 -9.57 -4.65
CA GLU A 102 6.96 -10.70 -5.41
C GLU A 102 5.50 -11.01 -5.07
N ALA A 103 5.17 -11.01 -3.77
CA ALA A 103 3.81 -11.25 -3.30
C ALA A 103 2.83 -10.17 -3.79
N VAL A 104 3.25 -8.90 -3.76
CA VAL A 104 2.45 -7.78 -4.28
C VAL A 104 2.28 -7.89 -5.80
N ALA A 105 3.32 -8.26 -6.55
CA ALA A 105 3.23 -8.49 -7.98
C ALA A 105 2.24 -9.64 -8.31
N TYR A 106 2.22 -10.69 -7.49
CA TYR A 106 1.25 -11.77 -7.62
C TYR A 106 -0.19 -11.29 -7.34
N ALA A 107 -0.39 -10.55 -6.24
CA ALA A 107 -1.69 -9.96 -5.91
C ALA A 107 -2.21 -9.03 -7.03
N ALA A 108 -1.34 -8.24 -7.65
CA ALA A 108 -1.71 -7.37 -8.76
C ALA A 108 -2.24 -8.17 -9.97
N ARG A 109 -1.73 -9.38 -10.21
CA ARG A 109 -2.26 -10.26 -11.27
C ARG A 109 -3.67 -10.74 -10.94
N ASP A 110 -3.95 -11.06 -9.69
CA ASP A 110 -5.28 -11.48 -9.27
C ASP A 110 -6.29 -10.33 -9.31
N VAL A 111 -5.89 -9.12 -8.93
CA VAL A 111 -6.73 -7.92 -9.12
C VAL A 111 -7.00 -7.64 -10.59
N ASN A 112 -6.01 -7.80 -11.48
CA ASN A 112 -6.23 -7.64 -12.93
C ASN A 112 -7.22 -8.68 -13.49
N ARG A 113 -7.16 -9.93 -13.02
CA ARG A 113 -8.15 -10.96 -13.39
C ARG A 113 -9.56 -10.58 -12.93
N PHE A 114 -9.68 -10.10 -11.69
CA PHE A 114 -10.94 -9.58 -11.15
C PHE A 114 -11.46 -8.40 -11.97
N TRP A 115 -10.61 -7.42 -12.26
CA TRP A 115 -10.95 -6.23 -13.03
C TRP A 115 -11.45 -6.60 -14.42
N SER A 116 -10.74 -7.49 -15.12
CA SER A 116 -11.14 -8.00 -16.42
C SER A 116 -12.47 -8.75 -16.37
N ALA A 117 -12.71 -9.56 -15.33
CA ALA A 117 -13.96 -10.28 -15.16
C ALA A 117 -15.16 -9.33 -14.96
N ILE A 118 -15.01 -8.32 -14.11
CA ILE A 118 -16.06 -7.32 -13.87
C ILE A 118 -16.28 -6.45 -15.11
N GLY A 119 -15.24 -6.05 -15.83
CA GLY A 119 -15.35 -5.24 -17.05
C GLY A 119 -16.22 -5.87 -18.15
N HIS A 120 -16.45 -7.19 -18.11
CA HIS A 120 -17.31 -7.91 -19.05
C HIS A 120 -18.75 -8.11 -18.56
N ILE A 121 -19.10 -7.64 -17.36
CA ILE A 121 -20.46 -7.72 -16.82
C ILE A 121 -21.22 -6.46 -17.22
N GLY A 122 -22.24 -6.59 -18.08
CA GLY A 122 -23.25 -5.57 -18.29
C GLY A 122 -24.37 -5.69 -17.26
N VAL A 123 -24.80 -4.58 -16.66
CA VAL A 123 -26.00 -4.55 -15.81
C VAL A 123 -27.18 -4.13 -16.67
N GLU A 124 -28.14 -5.03 -16.86
CA GLU A 124 -29.41 -4.66 -17.50
C GLU A 124 -30.16 -3.73 -16.54
N CYS A 125 -30.35 -2.46 -16.95
CA CYS A 125 -31.35 -1.62 -16.30
C CYS A 125 -32.69 -2.30 -16.54
N GLY A 126 -33.28 -2.89 -15.50
CA GLY A 126 -34.61 -3.48 -15.60
C GLY A 126 -35.61 -2.42 -16.04
N GLU A 127 -35.90 -2.36 -17.34
CA GLU A 127 -37.11 -1.72 -17.83
C GLU A 127 -38.26 -2.59 -17.35
N GLY A 128 -38.91 -2.12 -16.28
CA GLY A 128 -40.21 -2.61 -15.87
C GLY A 128 -41.17 -2.53 -17.06
N SER A 129 -41.36 -3.67 -17.71
CA SER A 129 -42.43 -3.87 -18.65
C SER A 129 -43.76 -3.86 -17.88
N ARG A 130 -44.60 -2.86 -18.21
CA ARG A 130 -46.03 -2.65 -17.88
C ARG A 130 -46.39 -1.99 -16.56
#